data_AF-A0A9E5E1D9-F1
#
_entry.id   AF-A0A9E5E1D9-F1
#
_cell.length_a   1.000
_cell.length_b   1.000
_cell.length_c   1.000
_cell.angle_alpha   90.00
_cell.angle_beta   90.00
_cell.angle_gamma   90.00
#
_symmetry.space_group_name_H-M   'P 1'
#
loop_
_entity.id
_entity.type
_entity.pdbx_description
1 polymer ?
#
loop_
_entity_poly.entity_id
_entity_poly.type
_entity_poly.pdbx_seq_one_letter_code
_entity_poly.pdbx_strand_id
1 'polypeptide(L)'
;MKEKIGQMGDPGQPKPEAEKNPFPRLFAIAKETEAAKTGLLRPEHIAYCMAWKEKVNKESKPFSLIYGAIGADISTPLFTTNATEIHGIDSSQIHLKRLRDYLSGWKEVDQPTKRFKMLEEPAGGRAEEDVFTEDMMKRRDWGFYNVQTFFSFSRERCAVIELKKLGVQEESIHVSLQGKQTSIDFAWAFPGEKLKPRKIIFYKTNLAHLDEFDQLPAADCYYQKSADAMSSDLLESLSAHLLSKRLHEHGLIMMGLALGGSYMVDRKAMVKAFRENFITPKTCSLTLPSIFLTQMLRSAKAEDKSRAEEIQKIYHYGSRPDLVSYGWHLGVVQKLD
;
A
#
# COMPACT_ATOMS: atom_id res chain seq x y z
N MET A 1 -57.65 0.19 -12.51
CA MET A 1 -57.22 -0.64 -11.37
C MET A 1 -56.06 -1.52 -11.81
N LYS A 2 -54.84 -1.24 -11.36
CA LYS A 2 -53.67 -2.12 -11.54
C LYS A 2 -53.13 -2.42 -10.16
N GLU A 3 -53.27 -3.67 -9.72
CA GLU A 3 -52.86 -4.14 -8.40
C GLU A 3 -51.33 -4.18 -8.30
N LYS A 4 -50.80 -3.54 -7.25
CA LYS A 4 -49.41 -3.65 -6.81
C LYS A 4 -49.30 -4.94 -5.98
N ILE A 5 -48.63 -5.95 -6.53
CA ILE A 5 -48.17 -7.11 -5.74
C ILE A 5 -46.89 -6.67 -5.03
N GLY A 6 -47.02 -6.32 -3.75
CA GLY A 6 -45.90 -6.12 -2.84
C GLY A 6 -45.35 -7.48 -2.42
N GLN A 7 -44.14 -7.81 -2.87
CA GLN A 7 -43.37 -8.91 -2.29
C GLN A 7 -42.92 -8.49 -0.88
N MET A 8 -43.58 -9.01 0.15
CA MET A 8 -43.09 -8.97 1.52
C MET A 8 -41.90 -9.92 1.62
N GLY A 9 -40.70 -9.37 1.78
CA GLY A 9 -39.50 -10.14 2.08
C GLY A 9 -39.65 -10.86 3.43
N ASP A 10 -39.21 -12.11 3.46
CA ASP A 10 -39.21 -13.01 4.61
C ASP A 10 -38.58 -12.33 5.87
N PRO A 11 -39.35 -12.08 6.94
CA PRO A 11 -38.90 -11.33 8.11
C PRO A 11 -37.97 -12.14 9.06
N GLY A 12 -37.50 -13.32 8.65
CA GLY A 12 -36.86 -14.28 9.56
C GLY A 12 -35.34 -14.46 9.47
N GLN A 13 -34.64 -13.92 8.45
CA GLN A 13 -33.19 -14.12 8.40
C GLN A 13 -32.46 -13.12 9.32
N PRO A 14 -31.78 -13.59 10.38
CA PRO A 14 -30.96 -12.71 11.21
C PRO A 14 -29.93 -12.05 10.30
N LYS A 15 -29.92 -10.71 10.29
CA LYS A 15 -28.87 -9.95 9.61
C LYS A 15 -27.54 -10.52 10.10
N PRO A 16 -26.65 -10.99 9.20
CA PRO A 16 -25.36 -11.50 9.62
C PRO A 16 -24.68 -10.40 10.43
N GLU A 17 -24.46 -10.67 11.73
CA GLU A 17 -23.73 -9.75 12.58
C GLU A 17 -22.40 -9.47 11.89
N ALA A 18 -22.12 -8.20 11.61
CA ALA A 18 -20.85 -7.80 11.03
C ALA A 18 -19.74 -8.37 11.92
N GLU A 19 -18.92 -9.26 11.34
CA GLU A 19 -17.81 -9.91 12.03
C GLU A 19 -16.96 -8.81 12.69
N LYS A 20 -16.97 -8.76 14.03
CA LYS A 20 -16.36 -7.64 14.75
C LYS A 20 -14.87 -7.51 14.41
N ASN A 21 -14.17 -8.63 14.17
CA ASN A 21 -12.75 -8.70 13.80
C ASN A 21 -12.55 -9.57 12.53
N PRO A 22 -12.24 -9.00 11.35
CA PRO A 22 -11.98 -9.82 10.17
C PRO A 22 -10.60 -10.51 10.21
N PHE A 23 -9.70 -10.12 11.12
CA PHE A 23 -8.29 -10.53 11.08
C PHE A 23 -8.05 -12.05 11.18
N PRO A 24 -8.71 -12.83 12.07
CA PRO A 24 -8.49 -14.27 12.14
C PRO A 24 -8.81 -14.96 10.81
N ARG A 25 -9.92 -14.59 10.15
CA ARG A 25 -10.31 -15.08 8.83
C ARG A 25 -9.29 -14.67 7.77
N LEU A 26 -8.92 -13.40 7.72
CA LEU A 26 -7.95 -12.88 6.74
C LEU A 26 -6.56 -13.48 6.92
N PHE A 27 -6.13 -13.74 8.16
CA PHE A 27 -4.85 -14.38 8.47
C PHE A 27 -4.80 -15.83 8.01
N ALA A 28 -5.90 -16.59 8.17
CA ALA A 28 -6.02 -17.93 7.62
C ALA A 28 -5.90 -17.92 6.09
N ILE A 29 -6.57 -16.99 5.41
CA ILE A 29 -6.44 -16.83 3.95
C ILE A 29 -5.01 -16.42 3.56
N ALA A 30 -4.42 -15.48 4.28
CA ALA A 30 -3.08 -14.96 4.02
C ALA A 30 -2.00 -16.05 4.03
N LYS A 31 -2.08 -17.00 4.98
CA LYS A 31 -1.15 -18.16 5.05
C LYS A 31 -1.15 -19.01 3.79
N GLU A 32 -2.30 -19.08 3.12
CA GLU A 32 -2.46 -19.92 1.93
C GLU A 32 -2.03 -19.24 0.63
N THR A 33 -1.66 -17.95 0.67
CA THR A 33 -1.19 -17.23 -0.50
C THR A 33 0.21 -17.66 -0.92
N GLU A 34 0.49 -17.62 -2.24
CA GLU A 34 1.84 -17.89 -2.76
C GLU A 34 2.89 -16.94 -2.17
N ALA A 35 2.54 -15.66 -1.95
CA ALA A 35 3.42 -14.68 -1.32
C ALA A 35 3.84 -15.07 0.11
N ALA A 36 2.95 -15.71 0.88
CA ALA A 36 3.30 -16.26 2.19
C ALA A 36 4.14 -17.54 2.06
N LYS A 37 3.72 -18.47 1.19
CA LYS A 37 4.38 -19.78 0.99
C LYS A 37 5.81 -19.66 0.49
N THR A 38 6.07 -18.72 -0.40
CA THR A 38 7.41 -18.42 -0.98
C THR A 38 8.24 -17.46 -0.10
N GLY A 39 7.68 -17.00 1.02
CA GLY A 39 8.35 -16.11 1.96
C GLY A 39 8.59 -14.69 1.42
N LEU A 40 7.80 -14.20 0.46
CA LEU A 40 7.85 -12.78 0.03
C LEU A 40 7.39 -11.83 1.13
N LEU A 41 6.32 -12.22 1.83
CA LEU A 41 5.68 -11.44 2.88
C LEU A 41 5.30 -12.35 4.05
N ARG A 42 5.33 -11.80 5.26
CA ARG A 42 4.70 -12.43 6.43
C ARG A 42 3.18 -12.52 6.24
N PRO A 43 2.51 -13.64 6.61
CA PRO A 43 1.05 -13.74 6.53
C PRO A 43 0.31 -12.63 7.30
N GLU A 44 0.88 -12.16 8.41
CA GLU A 44 0.36 -11.05 9.20
C GLU A 44 0.29 -9.75 8.37
N HIS A 45 1.32 -9.49 7.56
CA HIS A 45 1.37 -8.33 6.68
C HIS A 45 0.31 -8.42 5.59
N ILE A 46 0.19 -9.59 4.96
CA ILE A 46 -0.81 -9.82 3.92
C ILE A 46 -2.22 -9.64 4.49
N ALA A 47 -2.52 -10.23 5.66
CA ALA A 47 -3.81 -10.08 6.33
C ALA A 47 -4.13 -8.62 6.67
N TYR A 48 -3.13 -7.86 7.11
CA TYR A 48 -3.26 -6.42 7.35
C TYR A 48 -3.61 -5.65 6.07
N CYS A 49 -2.91 -5.91 4.96
CA CYS A 49 -3.23 -5.32 3.66
C CYS A 49 -4.65 -5.70 3.19
N MET A 50 -5.03 -6.97 3.30
CA MET A 50 -6.38 -7.43 2.93
C MET A 50 -7.47 -6.76 3.77
N ALA A 51 -7.21 -6.47 5.05
CA ALA A 51 -8.16 -5.73 5.90
C ALA A 51 -8.35 -4.28 5.41
N TRP A 52 -7.32 -3.66 4.82
CA TRP A 52 -7.46 -2.37 4.15
C TRP A 52 -8.23 -2.48 2.83
N LYS A 53 -8.01 -3.55 2.06
CA LYS A 53 -8.78 -3.82 0.84
C LYS A 53 -10.28 -3.85 1.12
N GLU A 54 -10.72 -4.46 2.22
CA GLU A 54 -12.13 -4.50 2.63
C GLU A 54 -12.74 -3.12 2.91
N LYS A 55 -11.92 -2.09 3.13
CA LYS A 55 -12.34 -0.70 3.34
C LYS A 55 -12.23 0.14 2.07
N VAL A 56 -11.16 -0.06 1.30
CA VAL A 56 -10.76 0.81 0.18
C VAL A 56 -11.42 0.37 -1.12
N ASN A 57 -11.47 -0.95 -1.37
CA ASN A 57 -12.07 -1.54 -2.57
C ASN A 57 -12.82 -2.82 -2.20
N LYS A 58 -13.85 -2.66 -1.35
CA LYS A 58 -14.63 -3.78 -0.80
C LYS A 58 -15.16 -4.71 -1.88
N GLU A 59 -15.70 -4.13 -2.95
CA GLU A 59 -16.36 -4.83 -4.06
C GLU A 59 -15.40 -5.35 -5.14
N SER A 60 -14.09 -5.09 -5.01
CA SER A 60 -13.09 -5.49 -6.00
C SER A 60 -13.40 -4.99 -7.42
N LYS A 61 -13.96 -3.78 -7.51
CA LYS A 61 -14.16 -3.09 -8.79
C LYS A 61 -12.80 -2.79 -9.45
N PRO A 62 -12.74 -2.60 -10.79
CA PRO A 62 -11.58 -2.01 -11.43
C PRO A 62 -11.14 -0.77 -10.66
N PHE A 63 -9.85 -0.67 -10.37
CA PHE A 63 -9.33 0.30 -9.40
C PHE A 63 -7.93 0.74 -9.82
N SER A 64 -7.75 2.04 -9.99
CA SER A 64 -6.46 2.64 -10.35
C SER A 64 -5.81 3.30 -9.13
N LEU A 65 -4.48 3.14 -9.04
CA LEU A 65 -3.68 3.59 -7.91
C LEU A 65 -2.52 4.45 -8.41
N ILE A 66 -2.29 5.61 -7.80
CA ILE A 66 -0.99 6.30 -7.86
C ILE A 66 -0.21 5.85 -6.64
N TYR A 67 0.96 5.22 -6.84
CA TYR A 67 1.83 4.79 -5.75
C TYR A 67 3.10 5.65 -5.71
N GLY A 68 3.16 6.58 -4.75
CA GLY A 68 4.35 7.38 -4.49
C GLY A 68 5.47 6.60 -3.83
N ALA A 69 6.70 6.79 -4.34
CA ALA A 69 7.90 6.09 -3.91
C ALA A 69 7.77 4.55 -3.96
N ILE A 70 7.25 4.04 -5.07
CA ILE A 70 6.94 2.62 -5.25
C ILE A 70 8.18 1.71 -5.10
N GLY A 71 9.37 2.16 -5.52
CA GLY A 71 10.55 1.32 -5.64
C GLY A 71 10.28 0.08 -6.52
N ALA A 72 10.25 -1.08 -5.89
CA ALA A 72 9.90 -2.36 -6.50
C ALA A 72 8.73 -3.08 -5.78
N ASP A 73 7.98 -2.36 -4.92
CA ASP A 73 6.89 -2.94 -4.13
C ASP A 73 5.62 -3.14 -4.98
N ILE A 74 5.40 -4.39 -5.39
CA ILE A 74 4.25 -4.79 -6.20
C ILE A 74 3.18 -5.46 -5.34
N SER A 75 3.59 -6.34 -4.42
CA SER A 75 2.66 -7.15 -3.63
C SER A 75 1.81 -6.33 -2.66
N THR A 76 2.41 -5.36 -1.95
CA THR A 76 1.67 -4.58 -0.95
C THR A 76 0.48 -3.82 -1.54
N PRO A 77 0.63 -3.00 -2.61
CA PRO A 77 -0.51 -2.27 -3.15
C PRO A 77 -1.59 -3.22 -3.71
N LEU A 78 -1.20 -4.34 -4.33
CA LEU A 78 -2.16 -5.35 -4.80
C LEU A 78 -2.99 -5.96 -3.66
N PHE A 79 -2.35 -6.35 -2.55
CA PHE A 79 -3.09 -6.85 -1.39
C PHE A 79 -3.91 -5.77 -0.68
N THR A 80 -3.48 -4.51 -0.76
CA THR A 80 -4.11 -3.39 -0.06
C THR A 80 -5.33 -2.83 -0.79
N THR A 81 -5.33 -2.84 -2.12
CA THR A 81 -6.38 -2.17 -2.92
C THR A 81 -7.00 -3.07 -3.99
N ASN A 82 -6.41 -4.23 -4.26
CA ASN A 82 -6.76 -5.07 -5.40
C ASN A 82 -6.76 -4.29 -6.74
N ALA A 83 -5.84 -3.33 -6.89
CA ALA A 83 -5.75 -2.47 -8.07
C ALA A 83 -5.58 -3.26 -9.37
N THR A 84 -6.29 -2.85 -10.42
CA THR A 84 -6.09 -3.34 -11.80
C THR A 84 -4.97 -2.57 -12.50
N GLU A 85 -4.75 -1.31 -12.12
CA GLU A 85 -3.70 -0.46 -12.68
C GLU A 85 -2.99 0.32 -11.57
N ILE A 86 -1.65 0.32 -11.61
CA ILE A 86 -0.80 1.04 -10.65
C ILE A 86 0.15 1.96 -11.42
N HIS A 87 0.05 3.26 -11.17
CA HIS A 87 0.98 4.28 -11.61
C HIS A 87 2.03 4.47 -10.51
N GLY A 88 3.13 3.73 -10.63
CA GLY A 88 4.24 3.79 -9.70
C GLY A 88 5.13 5.00 -9.97
N ILE A 89 5.25 5.89 -9.00
CA ILE A 89 6.09 7.09 -9.08
C ILE A 89 7.36 6.85 -8.27
N ASP A 90 8.52 7.06 -8.88
CA ASP A 90 9.80 7.02 -8.20
C ASP A 90 10.79 8.00 -8.84
N SER A 91 11.73 8.53 -8.05
CA SER A 91 12.80 9.38 -8.58
C SER A 91 13.78 8.59 -9.47
N SER A 92 13.80 7.26 -9.29
CA SER A 92 14.61 6.32 -10.06
C SER A 92 13.81 5.64 -11.16
N GLN A 93 14.48 5.31 -12.26
CA GLN A 93 13.85 4.66 -13.40
C GLN A 93 13.97 3.13 -13.30
N ILE A 94 12.91 2.41 -13.69
CA ILE A 94 12.97 1.00 -14.05
C ILE A 94 13.45 0.90 -15.51
N HIS A 95 14.60 0.29 -15.73
CA HIS A 95 15.20 0.11 -17.04
C HIS A 95 14.67 -1.15 -17.73
N LEU A 96 13.88 -0.98 -18.80
CA LEU A 96 13.29 -2.07 -19.57
C LEU A 96 14.29 -3.16 -20.00
N LYS A 97 15.52 -2.79 -20.39
CA LYS A 97 16.55 -3.74 -20.79
C LYS A 97 16.96 -4.66 -19.64
N ARG A 98 17.20 -4.11 -18.44
CA ARG A 98 17.55 -4.89 -17.24
C ARG A 98 16.38 -5.75 -16.78
N LEU A 99 15.18 -5.20 -16.81
CA LEU A 99 13.96 -5.94 -16.48
C LEU A 99 13.78 -7.18 -17.36
N ARG A 100 13.99 -7.05 -18.69
CA ARG A 100 13.97 -8.19 -19.63
C ARG A 100 15.07 -9.21 -19.35
N ASP A 101 16.27 -8.75 -18.99
CA ASP A 101 17.37 -9.65 -18.65
C ASP A 101 17.03 -10.50 -17.41
N TYR A 102 16.50 -9.89 -16.34
CA TYR A 102 16.05 -10.62 -15.15
C TYR A 102 14.88 -11.57 -15.45
N LEU A 103 13.91 -11.17 -16.26
CA LEU A 103 12.82 -12.05 -16.70
C LEU A 103 13.36 -13.27 -17.47
N SER A 104 14.36 -13.10 -18.34
CA SER A 104 14.97 -14.23 -19.05
C SER A 104 15.76 -15.18 -18.15
N GLY A 105 15.95 -14.85 -16.87
CA GLY A 105 16.48 -15.75 -15.83
C GLY A 105 15.46 -16.02 -14.74
N TRP A 106 14.18 -16.12 -15.09
CA TRP A 106 13.07 -16.36 -14.17
C TRP A 106 13.35 -17.45 -13.13
N LYS A 107 13.93 -18.58 -13.54
CA LYS A 107 14.20 -19.73 -12.65
C LYS A 107 15.20 -19.42 -11.54
N GLU A 108 16.14 -18.50 -11.75
CA GLU A 108 17.27 -18.20 -10.86
C GLU A 108 17.24 -16.78 -10.28
N VAL A 109 16.28 -15.94 -10.68
CA VAL A 109 16.23 -14.51 -10.31
C VAL A 109 16.15 -14.25 -8.80
N ASP A 110 15.52 -15.16 -8.07
CA ASP A 110 15.32 -15.15 -6.62
C ASP A 110 16.35 -15.99 -5.85
N GLN A 111 17.48 -16.29 -6.49
CA GLN A 111 18.60 -17.04 -5.91
C GLN A 111 19.91 -16.25 -6.08
N PRO A 112 20.90 -16.44 -5.20
CA PRO A 112 22.26 -15.98 -5.45
C PRO A 112 22.86 -16.77 -6.61
N THR A 113 23.03 -16.14 -7.77
CA THR A 113 23.53 -16.78 -9.01
C THR A 113 24.62 -15.94 -9.65
N LYS A 114 25.59 -16.61 -10.29
CA LYS A 114 26.67 -15.96 -11.05
C LYS A 114 26.15 -15.12 -12.23
N ARG A 115 24.93 -15.41 -12.71
CA ARG A 115 24.30 -14.65 -13.79
C ARG A 115 23.96 -13.23 -13.35
N PHE A 116 23.41 -13.09 -12.14
CA PHE A 116 22.90 -11.83 -11.62
C PHE A 116 23.80 -11.37 -10.47
N LYS A 117 24.98 -10.89 -10.84
CA LYS A 117 25.91 -10.30 -9.88
C LYS A 117 25.30 -9.07 -9.22
N MET A 118 25.69 -8.82 -7.98
CA MET A 118 25.43 -7.54 -7.32
C MET A 118 25.99 -6.37 -8.14
N LEU A 119 25.30 -5.22 -8.06
CA LEU A 119 25.78 -3.99 -8.70
C LEU A 119 26.94 -3.36 -7.90
N GLU A 120 26.95 -3.58 -6.59
CA GLU A 120 27.97 -3.09 -5.66
C GLU A 120 28.53 -4.26 -4.85
N GLU A 121 29.85 -4.27 -4.63
CA GLU A 121 30.46 -5.29 -3.79
C GLU A 121 30.01 -5.14 -2.33
N PRO A 122 29.70 -6.24 -1.63
CA PRO A 122 29.35 -6.20 -0.21
C PRO A 122 30.42 -5.49 0.62
N ALA A 123 29.99 -4.50 1.41
CA ALA A 123 30.87 -3.88 2.39
C ALA A 123 31.42 -4.95 3.36
N GLY A 124 32.72 -4.87 3.65
CA GLY A 124 33.39 -5.78 4.58
C GLY A 124 33.64 -7.20 4.04
N GLY A 125 33.59 -7.42 2.72
CA GLY A 125 33.96 -8.70 2.10
C GLY A 125 32.98 -9.84 2.36
N ARG A 126 31.73 -9.52 2.69
CA ARG A 126 30.67 -10.52 2.91
C ARG A 126 30.37 -11.28 1.61
N ALA A 127 29.92 -12.53 1.73
CA ALA A 127 29.45 -13.29 0.58
C ALA A 127 28.13 -12.71 0.03
N GLU A 128 28.00 -12.66 -1.30
CA GLU A 128 26.79 -12.19 -2.00
C GLU A 128 25.53 -12.96 -1.56
N GLU A 129 25.66 -14.26 -1.32
CA GLU A 129 24.58 -15.12 -0.82
C GLU A 129 24.04 -14.70 0.55
N ASP A 130 24.93 -14.30 1.47
CA ASP A 130 24.53 -13.84 2.79
C ASP A 130 23.76 -12.53 2.70
N VAL A 131 24.24 -11.59 1.87
CA VAL A 131 23.60 -10.29 1.67
C VAL A 131 22.24 -10.46 1.01
N PHE A 132 22.16 -11.32 -0.03
CA PHE A 132 20.91 -11.61 -0.72
C PHE A 132 19.87 -12.21 0.23
N THR A 133 20.27 -13.22 1.00
CA THR A 133 19.38 -13.88 1.97
C THR A 133 18.88 -12.91 3.04
N GLU A 134 19.78 -12.10 3.60
CA GLU A 134 19.44 -11.10 4.60
C GLU A 134 18.44 -10.07 4.07
N ASP A 135 18.67 -9.53 2.87
CA ASP A 135 17.79 -8.51 2.30
C ASP A 135 16.42 -9.08 1.89
N MET A 136 16.36 -10.34 1.44
CA MET A 136 15.07 -11.01 1.21
C MET A 136 14.32 -11.26 2.53
N MET A 137 15.01 -11.58 3.62
CA MET A 137 14.39 -11.70 4.95
C MET A 137 13.91 -10.33 5.47
N LYS A 138 14.69 -9.26 5.29
CA LYS A 138 14.24 -7.90 5.61
C LYS A 138 13.00 -7.53 4.80
N ARG A 139 12.98 -7.81 3.49
CA ARG A 139 11.79 -7.58 2.66
C ARG A 139 10.56 -8.32 3.19
N ARG A 140 10.71 -9.58 3.60
CA ARG A 140 9.64 -10.40 4.20
C ARG A 140 9.11 -9.78 5.49
N ASP A 141 10.02 -9.34 6.36
CA ASP A 141 9.73 -8.90 7.71
C ASP A 141 9.21 -7.46 7.79
N TRP A 142 9.80 -6.58 6.98
CA TRP A 142 9.49 -5.16 6.95
C TRP A 142 8.34 -4.87 5.99
N GLY A 143 8.19 -5.73 4.97
CA GLY A 143 7.21 -5.58 3.92
C GLY A 143 7.59 -4.57 2.84
N PHE A 144 8.81 -4.04 2.86
CA PHE A 144 9.33 -3.15 1.84
C PHE A 144 10.82 -3.42 1.63
N TYR A 145 11.34 -3.02 0.47
CA TYR A 145 12.78 -3.02 0.21
C TYR A 145 13.39 -1.73 0.73
N ASN A 146 14.49 -1.83 1.46
CA ASN A 146 15.27 -0.65 1.80
C ASN A 146 16.09 -0.18 0.58
N VAL A 147 16.58 1.05 0.62
CA VAL A 147 17.36 1.63 -0.48
C VAL A 147 18.65 0.85 -0.75
N GLN A 148 19.30 0.31 0.29
CA GLN A 148 20.53 -0.48 0.16
C GLN A 148 20.31 -1.77 -0.64
N THR A 149 19.13 -2.38 -0.53
CA THR A 149 18.75 -3.55 -1.34
C THR A 149 18.71 -3.20 -2.82
N PHE A 150 18.26 -2.00 -3.17
CA PHE A 150 18.27 -1.54 -4.57
C PHE A 150 19.67 -1.25 -5.09
N PHE A 151 20.59 -0.74 -4.26
CA PHE A 151 21.99 -0.61 -4.64
C PHE A 151 22.65 -1.97 -4.84
N SER A 152 22.28 -2.97 -4.04
CA SER A 152 22.83 -4.32 -4.16
C SER A 152 22.29 -5.07 -5.38
N PHE A 153 20.98 -5.07 -5.58
CA PHE A 153 20.30 -6.02 -6.48
C PHE A 153 19.53 -5.39 -7.64
N SER A 154 19.50 -4.05 -7.75
CA SER A 154 18.62 -3.30 -8.65
C SER A 154 17.13 -3.39 -8.30
N ARG A 155 16.36 -2.37 -8.73
CA ARG A 155 14.89 -2.38 -8.57
C ARG A 155 14.24 -3.39 -9.50
N GLU A 156 14.81 -3.58 -10.69
CA GLU A 156 14.29 -4.49 -11.70
C GLU A 156 14.33 -5.94 -11.23
N ARG A 157 15.44 -6.39 -10.63
CA ARG A 157 15.51 -7.73 -10.05
C ARG A 157 14.49 -7.90 -8.93
N CYS A 158 14.40 -6.91 -8.03
CA CYS A 158 13.44 -6.93 -6.92
C CYS A 158 12.00 -7.02 -7.43
N ALA A 159 11.65 -6.31 -8.51
CA ALA A 159 10.34 -6.35 -9.13
C ALA A 159 10.03 -7.73 -9.74
N VAL A 160 11.01 -8.37 -10.41
CA VAL A 160 10.83 -9.72 -10.95
C VAL A 160 10.71 -10.76 -9.82
N ILE A 161 11.47 -10.62 -8.75
CA ILE A 161 11.34 -11.46 -7.54
C ILE A 161 9.94 -11.32 -6.94
N GLU A 162 9.40 -10.10 -6.85
CA GLU A 162 8.02 -9.86 -6.38
C GLU A 162 7.00 -10.59 -7.23
N LEU A 163 7.06 -10.45 -8.56
CA LEU A 163 6.15 -11.14 -9.48
C LEU A 163 6.23 -12.66 -9.33
N LYS A 164 7.45 -13.21 -9.29
CA LYS A 164 7.67 -14.65 -9.12
C LYS A 164 7.09 -15.17 -7.82
N LYS A 165 7.42 -14.52 -6.71
CA LYS A 165 6.97 -14.94 -5.38
C LYS A 165 5.50 -14.61 -5.10
N LEU A 166 4.89 -13.70 -5.84
CA LEU A 166 3.44 -13.49 -5.87
C LEU A 166 2.68 -14.63 -6.57
N GLY A 167 3.37 -15.55 -7.25
CA GLY A 167 2.76 -16.62 -8.02
C GLY A 167 2.31 -16.22 -9.43
N VAL A 168 2.80 -15.09 -9.96
CA VAL A 168 2.54 -14.68 -11.34
C VAL A 168 3.23 -15.67 -12.28
N GLN A 169 2.51 -16.12 -13.31
CA GLN A 169 3.06 -17.03 -14.31
C GLN A 169 3.95 -16.25 -15.30
N GLU A 170 5.14 -16.78 -15.59
CA GLU A 170 6.17 -16.11 -16.42
C GLU A 170 5.61 -15.69 -17.77
N GLU A 171 4.87 -16.58 -18.42
CA GLU A 171 4.27 -16.39 -19.74
C GLU A 171 3.19 -15.29 -19.78
N SER A 172 2.63 -14.92 -18.62
CA SER A 172 1.65 -13.83 -18.53
C SER A 172 2.31 -12.46 -18.44
N ILE A 173 3.62 -12.39 -18.23
CA ILE A 173 4.33 -11.13 -18.00
C ILE A 173 4.74 -10.52 -19.35
N HIS A 174 4.28 -9.30 -19.60
CA HIS A 174 4.65 -8.52 -20.76
C HIS A 174 5.25 -7.18 -20.32
N VAL A 175 6.42 -6.86 -20.86
CA VAL A 175 7.12 -5.61 -20.53
C VAL A 175 7.31 -4.76 -21.77
N SER A 176 6.83 -3.52 -21.70
CA SER A 176 6.83 -2.60 -22.83
C SER A 176 7.24 -1.18 -22.40
N LEU A 177 7.63 -0.37 -23.39
CA LEU A 177 7.90 1.05 -23.19
C LEU A 177 6.69 1.85 -23.71
N GLN A 178 6.05 2.62 -22.84
CA GLN A 178 4.97 3.53 -23.18
C GLN A 178 5.53 4.96 -23.10
N GLY A 179 5.95 5.48 -24.26
CA GLY A 179 6.72 6.73 -24.32
C GLY A 179 8.08 6.58 -23.64
N LYS A 180 8.26 7.20 -22.47
CA LYS A 180 9.47 7.08 -21.64
C LYS A 180 9.30 6.14 -20.43
N GLN A 181 8.09 5.60 -20.23
CA GLN A 181 7.74 4.82 -19.05
C GLN A 181 7.84 3.34 -19.32
N THR A 182 8.46 2.61 -18.39
CA THR A 182 8.46 1.15 -18.41
C THR A 182 7.14 0.68 -17.84
N SER A 183 6.48 -0.26 -18.50
CA SER A 183 5.27 -0.90 -18.03
C SER A 183 5.43 -2.41 -17.92
N ILE A 184 4.72 -2.99 -16.96
CA ILE A 184 4.60 -4.43 -16.72
C ILE A 184 3.12 -4.77 -16.71
N ASP A 185 2.70 -5.53 -17.70
CA ASP A 185 1.37 -6.15 -17.76
C ASP A 185 1.52 -7.61 -17.32
N PHE A 186 0.60 -8.10 -16.48
CA PHE A 186 0.63 -9.49 -15.99
C PHE A 186 -0.75 -9.96 -15.54
N ALA A 187 -0.92 -11.27 -15.36
CA ALA A 187 -2.16 -11.85 -14.85
C ALA A 187 -2.01 -12.24 -13.37
N TRP A 188 -2.90 -11.76 -12.50
CA TRP A 188 -2.89 -12.11 -11.08
C TRP A 188 -4.28 -12.04 -10.43
N ALA A 189 -4.54 -12.98 -9.51
CA ALA A 189 -5.79 -13.09 -8.78
C ALA A 189 -5.57 -12.69 -7.31
N PHE A 190 -6.44 -11.82 -6.80
CA PHE A 190 -6.55 -11.64 -5.36
C PHE A 190 -7.07 -12.93 -4.72
N PRO A 191 -6.70 -13.28 -3.47
CA PRO A 191 -7.14 -14.52 -2.84
C PRO A 191 -8.67 -14.70 -2.90
N GLY A 192 -9.12 -15.82 -3.46
CA GLY A 192 -10.54 -16.14 -3.65
C GLY A 192 -11.20 -15.55 -4.90
N GLU A 193 -10.46 -14.80 -5.73
CA GLU A 193 -10.95 -14.24 -6.99
C GLU A 193 -10.46 -15.01 -8.22
N LYS A 194 -11.07 -14.72 -9.36
CA LYS A 194 -10.57 -15.16 -10.67
C LYS A 194 -9.37 -14.33 -11.09
N LEU A 195 -8.54 -14.92 -11.96
CA LEU A 195 -7.42 -14.25 -12.59
C LEU A 195 -7.89 -12.99 -13.34
N LYS A 196 -7.17 -11.88 -13.17
CA LYS A 196 -7.45 -10.58 -13.81
C LYS A 196 -6.17 -10.03 -14.44
N PRO A 197 -6.26 -9.30 -15.56
CA PRO A 197 -5.13 -8.53 -16.08
C PRO A 197 -4.81 -7.39 -15.10
N ARG A 198 -3.51 -7.19 -14.87
CA ARG A 198 -2.93 -6.15 -14.02
C ARG A 198 -1.89 -5.39 -14.82
N LYS A 199 -1.76 -4.11 -14.52
CA LYS A 199 -0.78 -3.24 -15.16
C LYS A 199 -0.07 -2.37 -14.13
N ILE A 200 1.24 -2.25 -14.26
CA ILE A 200 2.05 -1.29 -13.51
C ILE A 200 2.82 -0.44 -14.50
N ILE A 201 2.74 0.88 -14.35
CA ILE A 201 3.47 1.86 -15.16
C ILE A 201 4.40 2.61 -14.23
N PHE A 202 5.70 2.58 -14.52
CA PHE A 202 6.74 3.24 -13.73
C PHE A 202 7.09 4.60 -14.32
N TYR A 203 6.79 5.65 -13.57
CA TYR A 203 7.09 7.03 -13.90
C TYR A 203 8.34 7.48 -13.15
N LYS A 204 9.36 7.91 -13.90
CA LYS A 204 10.55 8.56 -13.33
C LYS A 204 10.25 10.04 -13.06
N THR A 205 9.84 10.38 -11.85
CA THR A 205 9.66 11.78 -11.41
C THR A 205 9.80 11.92 -9.89
N ASN A 206 10.05 13.13 -9.43
CA ASN A 206 9.98 13.46 -8.01
C ASN A 206 8.51 13.74 -7.64
N LEU A 207 8.08 13.29 -6.46
CA LEU A 207 6.74 13.59 -5.93
C LEU A 207 6.47 15.10 -5.84
N ALA A 208 7.51 15.91 -5.64
CA ALA A 208 7.42 17.37 -5.62
C ALA A 208 7.11 18.02 -6.99
N HIS A 209 7.26 17.28 -8.10
CA HIS A 209 7.08 17.77 -9.48
C HIS A 209 6.02 16.95 -10.24
N LEU A 210 5.05 16.36 -9.52
CA LEU A 210 4.00 15.57 -10.17
C LEU A 210 3.02 16.45 -10.98
N ASP A 211 2.91 17.74 -10.67
CA ASP A 211 2.08 18.71 -11.38
C ASP A 211 2.61 18.96 -12.80
N GLU A 212 3.92 18.87 -12.99
CA GLU A 212 4.59 18.92 -14.29
C GLU A 212 4.32 17.67 -15.16
N PHE A 213 3.67 16.65 -14.60
CA PHE A 213 3.46 15.35 -15.24
C PHE A 213 2.04 15.17 -15.81
N ASP A 214 1.77 15.83 -16.94
CA ASP A 214 0.45 15.79 -17.60
C ASP A 214 -0.04 14.38 -17.99
N GLN A 215 0.89 13.45 -18.19
CA GLN A 215 0.61 12.08 -18.62
C GLN A 215 0.11 11.16 -17.50
N LEU A 216 0.06 11.63 -16.24
CA LEU A 216 -0.45 10.83 -15.13
C LEU A 216 -1.99 10.91 -15.12
N PRO A 217 -2.72 9.81 -15.39
CA PRO A 217 -4.17 9.85 -15.39
C PRO A 217 -4.71 10.03 -13.97
N ALA A 218 -6.00 10.38 -13.88
CA ALA A 218 -6.69 10.39 -12.60
C ALA A 218 -6.79 8.96 -12.03
N ALA A 219 -6.75 8.85 -10.71
CA ALA A 219 -6.79 7.59 -10.00
C ALA A 219 -7.85 7.55 -8.90
N ASP A 220 -8.26 6.34 -8.52
CA ASP A 220 -9.17 6.12 -7.40
C ASP A 220 -8.47 6.29 -6.04
N CYS A 221 -7.15 6.13 -6.00
CA CYS A 221 -6.41 6.24 -4.76
C CYS A 221 -4.98 6.72 -4.99
N TYR A 222 -4.49 7.54 -4.08
CA TYR A 222 -3.08 7.78 -3.85
C TYR A 222 -2.62 6.90 -2.69
N TYR A 223 -1.51 6.19 -2.86
CA TYR A 223 -0.91 5.34 -1.85
C TYR A 223 0.57 5.69 -1.68
N GLN A 224 1.02 5.85 -0.45
CA GLN A 224 2.44 5.97 -0.12
C GLN A 224 2.70 5.26 1.21
N LYS A 225 3.43 4.14 1.16
CA LYS A 225 3.68 3.31 2.34
C LYS A 225 4.73 3.92 3.28
N SER A 226 5.83 4.41 2.71
CA SER A 226 6.96 4.95 3.44
C SER A 226 7.34 6.31 2.88
N ALA A 227 7.00 7.36 3.63
CA ALA A 227 7.54 8.69 3.43
C ALA A 227 8.65 8.90 4.47
N ASP A 228 9.91 8.68 4.09
CA ASP A 228 11.03 9.09 4.93
C ASP A 228 10.96 10.60 5.09
N ALA A 229 10.70 11.05 6.32
CA ALA A 229 10.55 12.45 6.71
C ALA A 229 9.79 13.28 5.67
N MET A 230 8.49 13.04 5.54
CA MET A 230 7.62 13.98 4.84
C MET A 230 7.77 15.35 5.50
N SER A 231 8.49 16.26 4.85
CA SER A 231 8.54 17.65 5.30
C SER A 231 7.11 18.21 5.25
N SER A 232 6.81 19.20 6.09
CA SER A 232 5.59 20.00 5.97
C SER A 232 5.36 20.43 4.52
N ASP A 233 6.44 20.82 3.85
CA ASP A 233 6.42 21.34 2.48
C ASP A 233 6.05 20.27 1.46
N LEU A 234 6.50 19.03 1.63
CA LEU A 234 6.10 17.91 0.75
C LEU A 234 4.63 17.54 0.96
N LEU A 235 4.17 17.54 2.22
CA LEU A 235 2.75 17.33 2.52
C LEU A 235 1.89 18.46 1.93
N GLU A 236 2.30 19.72 2.08
CA GLU A 236 1.62 20.88 1.50
C GLU A 236 1.59 20.80 -0.04
N SER A 237 2.72 20.46 -0.66
CA SER A 237 2.84 20.29 -2.12
C SER A 237 2.01 19.13 -2.67
N LEU A 238 1.99 17.99 -1.98
CA LEU A 238 1.10 16.87 -2.32
C LEU A 238 -0.37 17.24 -2.10
N SER A 239 -0.67 18.05 -1.08
CA SER A 239 -2.02 18.15 -0.54
C SER A 239 -3.03 18.91 -1.40
N ALA A 240 -2.71 20.14 -1.83
CA ALA A 240 -3.74 21.02 -2.37
C ALA A 240 -3.88 20.95 -3.90
N HIS A 241 -2.77 20.89 -4.64
CA HIS A 241 -2.80 21.01 -6.10
C HIS A 241 -2.79 19.65 -6.83
N LEU A 242 -2.09 18.69 -6.25
CA LEU A 242 -1.78 17.42 -6.90
C LEU A 242 -2.90 16.40 -6.78
N LEU A 243 -3.38 16.20 -5.55
CA LEU A 243 -4.45 15.25 -5.27
C LEU A 243 -5.81 15.77 -5.77
N SER A 244 -6.00 17.09 -5.84
CA SER A 244 -7.23 17.67 -6.39
C SER A 244 -7.41 17.45 -7.90
N LYS A 245 -6.32 17.38 -8.68
CA LYS A 245 -6.37 17.16 -10.13
C LYS A 245 -6.20 15.69 -10.54
N ARG A 246 -5.49 14.90 -9.75
CA ARG A 246 -5.09 13.52 -10.11
C ARG A 246 -5.90 12.43 -9.40
N LEU A 247 -6.85 12.80 -8.55
CA LEU A 247 -7.80 11.86 -7.98
C LEU A 247 -9.21 12.11 -8.50
N HIS A 248 -9.95 11.01 -8.73
CA HIS A 248 -11.38 11.06 -9.02
C HIS A 248 -12.18 11.78 -7.92
N GLU A 249 -13.43 12.13 -8.21
CA GLU A 249 -14.34 12.90 -7.33
C GLU A 249 -14.50 12.31 -5.92
N HIS A 250 -14.20 11.04 -5.71
CA HIS A 250 -14.18 10.40 -4.38
C HIS A 250 -12.90 9.63 -4.11
N GLY A 251 -11.79 10.10 -4.67
CA GLY A 251 -10.51 9.43 -4.53
C GLY A 251 -10.02 9.41 -3.07
N LEU A 252 -9.26 8.36 -2.77
CA LEU A 252 -8.74 8.09 -1.44
C LEU A 252 -7.27 8.47 -1.34
N ILE A 253 -6.84 8.95 -0.18
CA ILE A 253 -5.43 9.18 0.13
C ILE A 253 -5.06 8.21 1.25
N MET A 254 -4.12 7.33 0.95
CA MET A 254 -3.60 6.31 1.85
C MET A 254 -2.12 6.57 2.12
N MET A 255 -1.78 7.00 3.32
CA MET A 255 -0.38 7.24 3.69
C MET A 255 0.00 6.48 4.95
N GLY A 256 1.11 5.75 4.85
CA GLY A 256 1.76 5.06 5.95
C GLY A 256 2.71 6.01 6.70
N LEU A 257 2.58 6.03 8.02
CA LEU A 257 3.49 6.76 8.90
C LEU A 257 4.57 5.80 9.40
N ALA A 258 5.83 6.06 9.04
CA ALA A 258 6.97 5.38 9.64
C ALA A 258 7.19 5.95 11.05
N LEU A 259 6.98 5.15 12.09
CA LEU A 259 7.17 5.58 13.48
C LEU A 259 8.61 5.37 14.02
N GLY A 260 9.59 5.06 13.17
CA GLY A 260 10.94 4.73 13.64
C GLY A 260 12.05 5.07 12.65
N GLY A 261 12.77 6.15 12.93
CA GLY A 261 14.01 6.52 12.26
C GLY A 261 14.34 8.00 12.43
N SER A 262 14.90 8.39 13.59
CA SER A 262 15.64 9.65 13.91
C SER A 262 15.17 11.03 13.42
N TYR A 263 14.07 11.15 12.68
CA TYR A 263 13.48 12.38 12.23
C TYR A 263 12.05 12.39 12.73
N MET A 264 11.84 13.06 13.87
CA MET A 264 10.50 13.36 14.34
C MET A 264 9.85 14.32 13.33
N VAL A 265 9.14 13.78 12.35
CA VAL A 265 8.13 14.56 11.64
C VAL A 265 7.21 15.13 12.71
N ASP A 266 7.05 16.45 12.76
CA ASP A 266 6.17 17.09 13.73
C ASP A 266 4.74 16.60 13.46
N ARG A 267 4.35 15.59 14.24
CA ARG A 267 3.05 14.95 14.18
C ARG A 267 1.92 15.98 14.35
N LYS A 268 2.16 17.10 15.04
CA LYS A 268 1.18 18.20 15.16
C LYS A 268 1.06 18.97 13.86
N ALA A 269 2.17 19.31 13.20
CA ALA A 269 2.16 20.00 11.91
C ALA A 269 1.45 19.18 10.82
N MET A 270 1.69 17.86 10.76
CA MET A 270 1.00 16.99 9.81
C MET A 270 -0.50 16.85 10.12
N VAL A 271 -0.89 16.61 11.38
CA VAL A 271 -2.33 16.57 11.76
C VAL A 271 -3.00 17.91 11.49
N LYS A 272 -2.29 19.03 11.68
CA LYS A 272 -2.76 20.38 11.36
C LYS A 272 -2.94 20.56 9.85
N ALA A 273 -1.94 20.26 9.03
CA ALA A 273 -2.04 20.34 7.56
C ALA A 273 -3.17 19.45 7.01
N PHE A 274 -3.38 18.26 7.57
CA PHE A 274 -4.49 17.39 7.20
C PHE A 274 -5.86 17.97 7.60
N ARG A 275 -5.96 18.57 8.78
CA ARG A 275 -7.20 19.23 9.23
C ARG A 275 -7.51 20.48 8.42
N GLU A 276 -6.50 21.25 8.06
CA GLU A 276 -6.63 22.52 7.35
C GLU A 276 -6.91 22.34 5.85
N ASN A 277 -6.41 21.27 5.24
CA ASN A 277 -6.56 21.05 3.79
C ASN A 277 -7.57 19.95 3.41
N PHE A 278 -8.07 19.13 4.35
CA PHE A 278 -8.82 17.91 3.99
C PHE A 278 -10.01 17.50 4.88
N ILE A 279 -10.57 18.35 5.74
CA ILE A 279 -11.80 17.97 6.48
C ILE A 279 -12.86 19.08 6.45
N THR A 280 -14.05 18.74 5.91
CA THR A 280 -15.32 18.86 6.66
C THR A 280 -15.89 17.45 6.91
N PRO A 281 -16.41 17.13 8.12
CA PRO A 281 -16.58 15.74 8.53
C PRO A 281 -18.00 15.19 8.31
N LYS A 282 -18.07 13.95 7.78
CA LYS A 282 -18.98 12.91 8.33
C LYS A 282 -18.34 11.55 8.55
N THR A 283 -17.21 11.20 7.95
CA THR A 283 -16.49 9.93 8.23
C THR A 283 -15.01 10.03 7.93
N CYS A 284 -14.23 10.70 8.80
CA CYS A 284 -12.77 10.61 8.77
C CYS A 284 -12.30 9.80 9.99
N SER A 285 -11.96 8.52 9.79
CA SER A 285 -11.44 7.66 10.85
C SER A 285 -9.92 7.80 10.94
N LEU A 286 -9.45 8.88 11.58
CA LEU A 286 -8.06 8.98 12.04
C LEU A 286 -7.90 8.19 13.34
N THR A 287 -7.31 7.00 13.28
CA THR A 287 -6.93 6.23 14.47
C THR A 287 -5.65 6.81 15.09
N LEU A 288 -5.80 7.53 16.22
CA LEU A 288 -4.71 8.12 17.03
C LEU A 288 -4.32 7.19 18.19
N PRO A 289 -3.04 6.85 18.47
CA PRO A 289 -2.59 6.17 19.70
C PRO A 289 -3.16 6.75 21.03
N SER A 290 -3.68 5.86 21.89
CA SER A 290 -4.53 6.10 23.07
C SER A 290 -3.94 6.90 24.24
N ILE A 291 -2.66 7.28 24.22
CA ILE A 291 -2.03 8.04 25.32
C ILE A 291 -2.37 9.54 25.25
N PHE A 292 -2.71 10.08 24.08
CA PHE A 292 -3.04 11.51 23.93
C PHE A 292 -4.52 11.84 24.09
N LEU A 293 -5.42 10.87 23.96
CA LEU A 293 -6.86 11.08 24.14
C LEU A 293 -7.18 11.47 25.60
N THR A 294 -6.49 10.86 26.56
CA THR A 294 -6.65 11.13 27.99
C THR A 294 -6.20 12.54 28.38
N GLN A 295 -5.25 13.14 27.66
CA GLN A 295 -4.74 14.48 27.94
C GLN A 295 -5.55 15.58 27.25
N MET A 296 -6.13 15.29 26.07
CA MET A 296 -7.12 16.18 25.43
C MET A 296 -8.48 16.18 26.14
N LEU A 297 -8.95 15.02 26.63
CA LEU A 297 -10.21 14.92 27.38
C LEU A 297 -10.15 15.59 28.76
N ARG A 298 -8.94 15.81 29.32
CA ARG A 298 -8.76 16.55 30.58
C ARG A 298 -8.83 18.07 30.41
N SER A 299 -8.60 18.58 29.20
CA SER A 299 -8.66 20.01 28.87
C SER A 299 -10.04 20.45 28.36
N ALA A 300 -10.92 19.51 28.03
CA ALA A 300 -12.28 19.76 27.58
C ALA A 300 -13.30 19.43 28.68
N LYS A 301 -13.45 20.33 29.65
CA LYS A 301 -14.74 20.60 30.28
C LYS A 301 -15.27 21.87 29.61
N ALA A 302 -16.52 22.00 29.15
CA ALA A 302 -17.68 21.16 29.20
C ALA A 302 -18.49 21.46 27.94
N GLU A 303 -18.80 20.44 27.14
CA GLU A 303 -20.05 20.34 26.37
C GLU A 303 -20.05 18.97 25.70
N ASP A 304 -21.12 18.23 25.98
CA ASP A 304 -21.53 17.00 25.31
C ASP A 304 -20.76 15.69 25.67
N LYS A 305 -21.14 15.14 26.83
CA LYS A 305 -20.78 13.79 27.29
C LYS A 305 -21.27 12.67 26.35
N SER A 306 -22.28 12.90 25.51
CA SER A 306 -22.81 11.83 24.62
C SER A 306 -21.88 11.56 23.44
N ARG A 307 -21.07 12.55 23.06
CA ARG A 307 -20.17 12.52 21.90
C ARG A 307 -18.84 11.80 22.19
N ALA A 308 -18.41 11.77 23.46
CA ALA A 308 -17.21 11.06 23.88
C ALA A 308 -17.39 9.52 23.86
N GLU A 309 -18.60 9.03 24.16
CA GLU A 309 -18.91 7.60 24.19
C GLU A 309 -19.05 6.98 22.78
N GLU A 310 -19.37 7.80 21.77
CA GLU A 310 -19.46 7.37 20.38
C GLU A 310 -18.06 7.25 19.72
N ILE A 311 -17.12 8.14 20.09
CA ILE A 311 -15.72 8.11 19.64
C ILE A 311 -14.93 6.97 20.32
N GLN A 312 -15.32 6.57 21.53
CA GLN A 312 -14.65 5.50 22.28
C GLN A 312 -14.90 4.09 21.70
N LYS A 313 -15.86 3.93 20.79
CA LYS A 313 -16.20 2.63 20.17
C LYS A 313 -15.33 2.22 18.97
N ILE A 314 -14.41 3.07 18.52
CA ILE A 314 -13.54 2.78 17.34
C ILE A 314 -12.11 2.37 17.76
N TYR A 315 -11.89 2.10 19.05
CA TYR A 315 -10.56 1.81 19.58
C TYR A 315 -10.33 0.34 19.95
N HIS A 316 -10.45 -0.59 19.00
CA HIS A 316 -10.09 -2.00 19.25
C HIS A 316 -9.58 -2.81 18.04
N TYR A 317 -8.95 -2.15 17.06
CA TYR A 317 -8.23 -2.86 15.99
C TYR A 317 -6.87 -2.24 15.71
N GLY A 318 -5.79 -2.92 16.10
CA GLY A 318 -4.45 -2.68 15.59
C GLY A 318 -3.34 -2.45 16.60
N SER A 319 -3.61 -2.31 17.90
CA SER A 319 -2.57 -2.12 18.92
C SER A 319 -2.25 -3.44 19.65
N ARG A 320 -1.71 -4.42 18.93
CA ARG A 320 -1.05 -5.59 19.53
C ARG A 320 0.46 -5.40 19.36
N PRO A 321 1.21 -5.08 20.44
CA PRO A 321 2.65 -4.77 20.36
C PRO A 321 3.50 -5.88 19.71
N ASP A 322 3.02 -7.11 19.76
CA ASP A 322 3.60 -8.32 19.16
C ASP A 322 3.41 -8.41 17.63
N LEU A 323 2.46 -7.66 17.05
CA LEU A 323 2.21 -7.59 15.60
C LEU A 323 2.78 -6.30 14.96
N VAL A 324 3.31 -5.39 15.79
CA VAL A 324 3.76 -4.04 15.41
C VAL A 324 5.28 -3.97 15.53
N SER A 325 6.01 -4.95 15.01
CA SER A 325 7.48 -4.84 14.97
C SER A 325 7.96 -3.68 14.07
N TYR A 326 7.10 -3.08 13.23
CA TYR A 326 7.43 -1.93 12.38
C TYR A 326 6.34 -0.85 12.23
N GLY A 327 5.49 -0.61 13.23
CA GLY A 327 4.85 0.72 13.45
C GLY A 327 4.07 1.42 12.32
N TRP A 328 3.61 0.73 11.27
CA TRP A 328 2.91 1.38 10.15
C TRP A 328 1.45 1.67 10.50
N HIS A 329 1.11 2.96 10.55
CA HIS A 329 -0.29 3.39 10.61
C HIS A 329 -0.69 3.98 9.26
N LEU A 330 -1.69 3.37 8.63
CA LEU A 330 -2.32 3.92 7.45
C LEU A 330 -3.49 4.83 7.84
N GLY A 331 -3.44 6.08 7.39
CA GLY A 331 -4.59 6.98 7.39
C GLY A 331 -5.33 6.90 6.06
N VAL A 332 -6.65 6.98 6.08
CA VAL A 332 -7.47 7.17 4.88
C VAL A 332 -8.18 8.52 4.97
N VAL A 333 -8.05 9.31 3.92
CA VAL A 333 -8.78 10.56 3.73
C VAL A 333 -9.51 10.48 2.40
N GLN A 334 -10.79 10.80 2.41
CA GLN A 334 -11.62 10.86 1.21
C GLN A 334 -11.72 12.32 0.73
N LYS A 335 -11.50 12.54 -0.55
CA LYS A 335 -11.77 13.84 -1.18
C LYS A 335 -13.28 14.12 -1.16
N LEU A 336 -13.66 15.31 -0.71
CA LEU A 336 -15.02 15.84 -0.71
C LEU A 336 -15.08 17.08 -1.61
N ASP A 337 -16.28 17.41 -2.10
CA ASP A 337 -16.54 18.52 -3.02
C ASP A 337 -16.30 19.92 -2.42
#